data_AF-K1R6G4-F1
#
_entry.id   AF-K1R6G4-F1
#
_cell.length_a   1.000
_cell.length_b   1.000
_cell.length_c   1.000
_cell.angle_alpha   90.00
_cell.angle_beta   90.00
_cell.angle_gamma   90.00
#
_symmetry.space_group_name_H-M   'P 1'
#
loop_
_entity.id
_entity.type
_entity.pdbx_description
1 polymer ?
#
loop_
_entity_poly.entity_id
_entity_poly.type
_entity_poly.pdbx_seq_one_letter_code
_entity_poly.pdbx_strand_id
1 'polypeptide(L)'
;MENSQKSLPVELFVTTAKPYEIKVIVTSPKWTSPSVYESFTLTSGQTKQIFISNEFRMYGIDRSKKALSVSASEEIIVYGVNKELYSCDAFLAFPVDVLGTEYYTVSHFPSTYATEFLIAGVFTDTEVNIALKLNNVNTKIGFEKTFYANGDVINVFMDPYDTVQIQTMADLTGTKITSSQPIVVYSGNRRTNVGTGRSMDHLVQQMMPTITWGKRFITLPIPTRTTGDFFRFIASENNTVVNITGFDYQLNQNISYTLVLQKPGDYIEKYHSSYFYSLAVSSKPISLFQIVSSQVAEMADPAMIQIPPIEQFGAEYVFTTPKYTLGEYTNFFMFVVHSKHTAGLQLNGVNLPSTQEYKQITGTSYLASYVTVPTGSYSFRHTSPIVFFGGYLYGLANFESYGFPAGTRLSPINVQCNITSGTIPDGIDNDCDGLIDEELCNGNSTDDDADGQIDEDCAKPPPNLCGCCPSDFNCVSTNDTILCYQVYDMTGKIRDVKDNCASDGYDLLRLDSEEKETIINGSTEFYLQECNTRGVSFSVVAAFSGTDYLVQGKRLSDQGDWLYMDGARVNDFFTHWDNQINPFSNNRKDEFIVLQPQSGYTWLNREKSEEVSGYICEGWMRATSVLTRFL
;
A
#
# COMPACT_ATOMS: atom_id res chain seq x y z
N MET A 1 -1.31 -7.71 18.43
CA MET A 1 -1.18 -7.22 19.82
C MET A 1 -2.52 -7.37 20.55
N GLU A 2 -2.56 -7.18 21.87
CA GLU A 2 -3.82 -7.27 22.63
C GLU A 2 -4.65 -6.00 22.44
N ASN A 3 -5.94 -6.15 22.14
CA ASN A 3 -6.90 -5.03 22.21
C ASN A 3 -7.71 -5.16 23.52
N SER A 4 -8.43 -4.12 23.92
CA SER A 4 -9.26 -4.08 25.11
C SER A 4 -10.32 -5.18 25.20
N GLN A 5 -10.76 -5.74 24.08
CA GLN A 5 -11.78 -6.79 24.01
C GLN A 5 -11.39 -7.94 23.06
N LYS A 6 -12.27 -8.95 23.00
CA LYS A 6 -12.13 -10.16 22.17
C LYS A 6 -13.45 -10.50 21.46
N SER A 7 -14.18 -9.49 21.00
CA SER A 7 -15.52 -9.68 20.44
C SER A 7 -15.54 -9.65 18.92
N LEU A 8 -14.64 -8.89 18.29
CA LEU A 8 -14.58 -8.72 16.84
C LEU A 8 -13.35 -9.40 16.25
N PRO A 9 -13.44 -9.98 15.03
CA PRO A 9 -12.26 -10.45 14.30
C PRO A 9 -11.29 -9.29 14.04
N VAL A 10 -10.00 -9.61 13.90
CA VAL A 10 -9.02 -8.67 13.33
C VAL A 10 -9.07 -8.75 11.81
N GLU A 11 -8.72 -7.68 11.13
CA GLU A 11 -8.86 -7.60 9.68
C GLU A 11 -7.50 -7.44 9.03
N LEU A 12 -7.30 -8.18 7.94
CA LEU A 12 -6.18 -8.04 7.05
C LEU A 12 -6.71 -7.60 5.70
N PHE A 13 -6.14 -6.56 5.13
CA PHE A 13 -6.47 -6.14 3.79
C PHE A 13 -5.25 -6.27 2.90
N VAL A 14 -5.46 -6.75 1.69
CA VAL A 14 -4.42 -6.94 0.68
C VAL A 14 -4.87 -6.27 -0.61
N THR A 15 -4.01 -5.45 -1.21
CA THR A 15 -4.21 -4.81 -2.51
C THR A 15 -2.92 -4.85 -3.33
N THR A 16 -2.96 -4.38 -4.57
CA THR A 16 -1.79 -4.26 -5.43
C THR A 16 -1.95 -3.08 -6.40
N ALA A 17 -0.83 -2.48 -6.80
CA ALA A 17 -0.79 -1.54 -7.92
C ALA A 17 -0.62 -2.25 -9.28
N LYS A 18 -0.41 -3.58 -9.28
CA LYS A 18 -0.13 -4.32 -10.51
C LYS A 18 -1.39 -4.44 -11.37
N PRO A 19 -1.35 -4.06 -12.66
CA PRO A 19 -2.52 -4.12 -13.53
C PRO A 19 -2.82 -5.53 -14.07
N TYR A 20 -2.06 -6.54 -13.64
CA TYR A 20 -2.25 -7.94 -13.97
C TYR A 20 -2.45 -8.78 -12.71
N GLU A 21 -2.96 -10.00 -12.87
CA GLU A 21 -3.34 -10.85 -11.73
C GLU A 21 -2.14 -11.29 -10.88
N ILE A 22 -2.19 -10.96 -9.59
CA ILE A 22 -1.24 -11.40 -8.57
C ILE A 22 -1.90 -12.49 -7.73
N LYS A 23 -1.26 -13.66 -7.66
CA LYS A 23 -1.70 -14.75 -6.78
C LYS A 23 -1.22 -14.49 -5.37
N VAL A 24 -2.14 -14.45 -4.41
CA VAL A 24 -1.86 -14.27 -2.99
C VAL A 24 -2.34 -15.48 -2.20
N ILE A 25 -1.54 -15.90 -1.23
CA ILE A 25 -1.84 -16.96 -0.27
C ILE A 25 -1.63 -16.41 1.14
N VAL A 26 -2.62 -16.57 2.02
CA VAL A 26 -2.54 -16.21 3.44
C VAL A 26 -2.72 -17.47 4.27
N THR A 27 -1.79 -17.75 5.18
CA THR A 27 -1.82 -18.96 6.02
C THR A 27 -1.47 -18.66 7.47
N SER A 28 -1.81 -19.56 8.38
CA SER A 28 -1.29 -19.59 9.76
C SER A 28 -0.42 -20.83 10.00
N PRO A 29 0.87 -20.81 9.65
CA PRO A 29 1.66 -22.05 9.53
C PRO A 29 1.80 -22.85 10.82
N LYS A 30 1.91 -22.19 11.98
CA LYS A 30 2.07 -22.85 13.30
C LYS A 30 0.85 -22.74 14.22
N TRP A 31 -0.06 -21.80 14.00
CA TRP A 31 -1.28 -21.67 14.79
C TRP A 31 -2.44 -22.37 14.08
N THR A 32 -2.97 -23.44 14.69
CA THR A 32 -3.92 -24.34 14.03
C THR A 32 -5.34 -24.30 14.59
N SER A 33 -5.59 -23.54 15.66
CA SER A 33 -6.91 -23.47 16.28
C SER A 33 -7.22 -22.04 16.76
N PRO A 34 -7.89 -21.23 15.92
CA PRO A 34 -8.30 -21.52 14.55
C PRO A 34 -7.14 -21.42 13.56
N SER A 35 -7.15 -22.24 12.51
CA SER A 35 -6.24 -22.11 11.37
C SER A 35 -6.79 -21.13 10.33
N VAL A 36 -5.90 -20.47 9.59
CA VAL A 36 -6.20 -19.59 8.47
C VAL A 36 -5.58 -20.17 7.21
N TYR A 37 -6.38 -20.24 6.15
CA TYR A 37 -5.93 -20.52 4.79
C TYR A 37 -6.84 -19.79 3.81
N GLU A 38 -6.28 -18.84 3.08
CA GLU A 38 -6.95 -18.11 2.00
C GLU A 38 -6.05 -18.11 0.76
N SER A 39 -6.65 -18.25 -0.42
CA SER A 39 -5.95 -18.16 -1.71
C SER A 39 -6.84 -17.43 -2.69
N PHE A 40 -6.31 -16.38 -3.33
CA PHE A 40 -7.06 -15.53 -4.24
C PHE A 40 -6.12 -14.83 -5.23
N THR A 41 -6.70 -14.23 -6.27
CA THR A 41 -6.01 -13.33 -7.19
C THR A 41 -6.45 -11.89 -6.95
N LEU A 42 -5.56 -10.93 -7.23
CA LEU A 42 -5.83 -9.49 -7.18
C LEU A 42 -5.22 -8.79 -8.39
N THR A 43 -5.92 -7.78 -8.91
CA THR A 43 -5.38 -6.79 -9.84
C THR A 43 -5.50 -5.39 -9.25
N SER A 44 -4.91 -4.39 -9.91
CA SER A 44 -5.06 -2.99 -9.56
C SER A 44 -6.54 -2.60 -9.41
N GLY A 45 -6.82 -1.72 -8.45
CA GLY A 45 -8.17 -1.30 -8.06
C GLY A 45 -8.94 -2.30 -7.20
N GLN A 46 -8.44 -3.53 -7.02
CA GLN A 46 -9.06 -4.54 -6.15
C GLN A 46 -8.42 -4.58 -4.77
N THR A 47 -9.24 -4.85 -3.76
CA THR A 47 -8.78 -5.13 -2.39
C THR A 47 -9.48 -6.37 -1.86
N LYS A 48 -8.70 -7.30 -1.30
CA LYS A 48 -9.23 -8.43 -0.53
C LYS A 48 -9.17 -8.10 0.96
N GLN A 49 -10.34 -8.02 1.59
CA GLN A 49 -10.46 -8.03 3.05
C GLN A 49 -10.60 -9.46 3.55
N ILE A 50 -9.84 -9.80 4.59
CA ILE A 50 -9.82 -11.10 5.24
C ILE A 50 -10.09 -10.90 6.72
N PHE A 51 -11.09 -11.62 7.23
CA PHE A 51 -11.43 -11.62 8.65
C PHE A 51 -10.70 -12.76 9.35
N ILE A 52 -9.86 -12.41 10.31
CA ILE A 52 -9.07 -13.33 11.11
C ILE A 52 -9.68 -13.39 12.51
N SER A 53 -9.82 -14.59 13.06
CA SER A 53 -10.34 -14.75 14.42
C SER A 53 -9.54 -13.93 15.43
N ASN A 54 -10.24 -13.32 16.40
CA ASN A 54 -9.61 -12.60 17.50
C ASN A 54 -8.70 -13.49 18.37
N GLU A 55 -8.82 -14.82 18.28
CA GLU A 55 -7.92 -15.76 18.93
C GLU A 55 -6.47 -15.64 18.42
N PHE A 56 -6.22 -14.97 17.29
CA PHE A 56 -4.87 -14.62 16.84
C PHE A 56 -4.21 -13.49 17.65
N ARG A 57 -4.97 -12.73 18.45
CA ARG A 57 -4.36 -11.74 19.34
C ARG A 57 -3.53 -12.43 20.42
N MET A 58 -2.39 -11.82 20.73
CA MET A 58 -1.64 -12.11 21.93
C MET A 58 -2.37 -11.52 23.14
N TYR A 59 -2.16 -12.08 24.33
CA TYR A 59 -2.79 -11.63 25.57
C TYR A 59 -1.77 -11.60 26.70
N GLY A 60 -1.73 -10.50 27.44
CA GLY A 60 -0.79 -10.34 28.54
C GLY A 60 0.66 -10.33 28.07
N ILE A 61 1.53 -10.73 28.98
CA ILE A 61 2.94 -11.03 28.73
C ILE A 61 3.03 -12.53 28.46
N ASP A 62 3.26 -12.94 27.21
CA ASP A 62 3.28 -14.35 26.84
C ASP A 62 4.07 -14.61 25.55
N ARG A 63 4.40 -15.89 25.33
CA ARG A 63 4.97 -16.42 24.10
C ARG A 63 3.98 -17.35 23.42
N SER A 64 3.87 -17.26 22.10
CA SER A 64 2.98 -18.11 21.32
C SER A 64 3.53 -18.40 19.92
N LYS A 65 2.69 -18.96 19.05
CA LYS A 65 2.97 -19.22 17.63
C LYS A 65 1.93 -18.54 16.72
N LYS A 66 1.30 -17.47 17.22
CA LYS A 66 0.22 -16.73 16.56
C LYS A 66 0.81 -15.75 15.56
N ALA A 67 1.06 -16.22 14.35
CA ALA A 67 1.51 -15.39 13.23
C ALA A 67 0.79 -15.83 11.95
N LEU A 68 0.61 -14.88 11.03
CA LEU A 68 0.12 -15.13 9.68
C LEU A 68 1.29 -15.07 8.72
N SER A 69 1.23 -15.80 7.62
CA SER A 69 2.16 -15.65 6.51
C SER A 69 1.37 -15.28 5.28
N VAL A 70 1.68 -14.12 4.70
CA VAL A 70 1.15 -13.70 3.41
C VAL A 70 2.26 -13.89 2.39
N SER A 71 1.97 -14.59 1.30
CA SER A 71 2.89 -14.74 0.18
C SER A 71 2.20 -14.41 -1.13
N ALA A 72 2.86 -13.65 -1.99
CA ALA A 72 2.34 -13.24 -3.28
C ALA A 72 3.32 -13.53 -4.41
N SER A 73 2.82 -13.69 -5.63
CA SER A 73 3.65 -13.90 -6.82
C SER A 73 4.44 -12.66 -7.26
N GLU A 74 4.04 -11.47 -6.78
CA GLU A 74 4.61 -10.15 -7.04
C GLU A 74 4.23 -9.19 -5.89
N GLU A 75 4.73 -7.95 -5.96
CA GLU A 75 4.48 -6.89 -4.98
C GLU A 75 2.98 -6.63 -4.69
N ILE A 76 2.67 -6.61 -3.41
CA ILE A 76 1.34 -6.32 -2.84
C ILE A 76 1.50 -5.34 -1.67
N ILE A 77 0.41 -4.66 -1.31
CA ILE A 77 0.35 -3.83 -0.11
C ILE A 77 -0.58 -4.51 0.89
N VAL A 78 -0.12 -4.60 2.14
CA VAL A 78 -0.83 -5.27 3.23
C VAL A 78 -0.99 -4.29 4.39
N TYR A 79 -2.21 -4.16 4.91
CA TYR A 79 -2.46 -3.38 6.13
C TYR A 79 -3.34 -4.18 7.09
N GLY A 80 -2.99 -4.12 8.38
CA GLY A 80 -3.70 -4.79 9.45
C GLY A 80 -4.54 -3.81 10.24
N VAL A 81 -5.76 -4.22 10.60
CA VAL A 81 -6.67 -3.43 11.45
C VAL A 81 -7.01 -4.24 12.68
N ASN A 82 -6.62 -3.71 13.84
CA ASN A 82 -6.91 -4.33 15.13
C ASN A 82 -8.05 -3.60 15.82
N LYS A 83 -9.29 -4.01 15.54
CA LYS A 83 -10.49 -3.34 16.03
C LYS A 83 -11.33 -4.15 17.01
N GLU A 84 -11.99 -3.40 17.88
CA GLU A 84 -13.06 -3.76 18.80
C GLU A 84 -14.03 -2.58 18.86
N LEU A 85 -15.23 -2.79 19.41
CA LEU A 85 -16.19 -1.70 19.56
C LEU A 85 -15.59 -0.59 20.44
N TYR A 86 -15.44 0.60 19.86
CA TYR A 86 -14.79 1.77 20.46
C TYR A 86 -13.31 1.57 20.78
N SER A 87 -12.62 0.71 20.01
CA SER A 87 -11.18 0.56 20.11
C SER A 87 -10.57 -0.01 18.81
N CYS A 88 -10.14 0.83 17.88
CA CYS A 88 -9.47 0.51 16.62
C CYS A 88 -8.13 1.27 16.45
N ASP A 89 -7.13 0.59 15.88
CA ASP A 89 -6.07 1.27 15.13
C ASP A 89 -5.56 0.33 14.02
N ALA A 90 -4.80 0.87 13.08
CA ALA A 90 -4.33 0.15 11.90
C ALA A 90 -2.87 0.46 11.59
N PHE A 91 -2.21 -0.46 10.89
CA PHE A 91 -0.81 -0.34 10.53
C PHE A 91 -0.55 -0.82 9.11
N LEU A 92 0.45 -0.22 8.46
CA LEU A 92 1.05 -0.75 7.24
C LEU A 92 1.96 -1.92 7.61
N ALA A 93 1.75 -3.08 6.99
CA ALA A 93 2.60 -4.26 7.21
C ALA A 93 3.77 -4.24 6.23
N PHE A 94 4.98 -4.50 6.73
CA PHE A 94 6.19 -4.49 5.90
C PHE A 94 6.56 -5.89 5.41
N PRO A 95 7.02 -6.02 4.15
CA PRO A 95 7.49 -7.29 3.63
C PRO A 95 8.80 -7.73 4.31
N VAL A 96 9.11 -9.02 4.21
CA VAL A 96 10.21 -9.67 4.95
C VAL A 96 11.59 -9.16 4.53
N ASP A 97 11.75 -8.72 3.30
CA ASP A 97 12.98 -8.23 2.70
C ASP A 97 13.40 -6.83 3.18
N VAL A 98 12.46 -6.02 3.69
CA VAL A 98 12.75 -4.70 4.28
C VAL A 98 12.83 -4.71 5.81
N LEU A 99 12.74 -5.89 6.44
CA LEU A 99 12.93 -6.03 7.88
C LEU A 99 14.41 -5.87 8.26
N GLY A 100 14.67 -5.44 9.48
CA GLY A 100 16.01 -5.25 10.02
C GLY A 100 16.20 -5.99 11.33
N THR A 101 17.33 -5.71 11.99
CA THR A 101 17.78 -6.39 13.20
C THR A 101 17.84 -5.49 14.43
N GLU A 102 17.46 -4.22 14.31
CA GLU A 102 17.47 -3.26 15.40
C GLU A 102 16.24 -2.35 15.34
N TYR A 103 15.55 -2.22 16.48
CA TYR A 103 14.32 -1.46 16.63
C TYR A 103 14.27 -0.76 18.00
N TYR A 104 13.49 0.32 18.09
CA TYR A 104 13.07 0.91 19.36
C TYR A 104 11.55 0.94 19.42
N THR A 105 10.99 0.54 20.55
CA THR A 105 9.54 0.57 20.79
C THR A 105 9.03 1.99 21.01
N VAL A 106 7.76 2.23 20.69
CA VAL A 106 7.04 3.48 20.93
C VAL A 106 5.63 3.18 21.44
N SER A 107 5.24 3.88 22.51
CA SER A 107 3.91 3.81 23.11
C SER A 107 3.51 5.18 23.66
N HIS A 108 2.23 5.40 23.94
CA HIS A 108 1.78 6.56 24.70
C HIS A 108 1.76 6.28 26.22
N PHE A 109 2.11 7.31 27.00
CA PHE A 109 2.05 7.29 28.46
C PHE A 109 1.66 8.68 28.99
N PRO A 110 0.87 8.81 30.08
CA PRO A 110 0.30 7.74 30.92
C PRO A 110 -0.66 6.81 30.18
N SER A 111 -0.51 5.50 30.38
CA SER A 111 -1.41 4.52 29.75
C SER A 111 -2.59 4.19 30.64
N THR A 112 -3.79 4.10 30.08
CA THR A 112 -4.98 3.67 30.82
C THR A 112 -4.96 2.18 31.16
N TYR A 113 -4.51 1.32 30.24
CA TYR A 113 -4.51 -0.14 30.42
C TYR A 113 -3.13 -0.79 30.38
N ALA A 114 -2.33 -0.51 29.35
CA ALA A 114 -0.97 -1.01 29.22
C ALA A 114 -0.30 -0.37 27.99
N THR A 115 0.99 -0.12 28.10
CA THR A 115 1.87 -0.08 26.93
C THR A 115 2.27 -1.50 26.57
N GLU A 116 2.53 -1.74 25.28
CA GLU A 116 2.86 -3.07 24.80
C GLU A 116 3.70 -3.06 23.52
N PHE A 117 4.46 -4.12 23.32
CA PHE A 117 5.10 -4.44 22.05
C PHE A 117 5.04 -5.95 21.79
N LEU A 118 5.09 -6.32 20.52
CA LEU A 118 5.02 -7.69 20.03
C LEU A 118 6.15 -7.94 19.03
N ILE A 119 6.87 -9.04 19.19
CA ILE A 119 7.91 -9.49 18.27
C ILE A 119 7.43 -10.78 17.58
N ALA A 120 7.64 -10.89 16.27
CA ALA A 120 7.44 -12.14 15.52
C ALA A 120 8.74 -12.58 14.83
N GLY A 121 9.05 -13.88 14.95
CA GLY A 121 10.22 -14.52 14.36
C GLY A 121 10.01 -14.83 12.88
N VAL A 122 11.04 -14.58 12.08
CA VAL A 122 11.02 -14.79 10.62
C VAL A 122 11.95 -15.94 10.21
N PHE A 123 13.13 -16.00 10.82
CA PHE A 123 14.17 -16.98 10.54
C PHE A 123 14.37 -17.94 11.73
N THR A 124 14.96 -19.11 11.46
CA THR A 124 15.28 -20.10 12.50
C THR A 124 16.45 -19.66 13.36
N ASP A 125 16.45 -20.08 14.62
CA ASP A 125 17.54 -19.81 15.58
C ASP A 125 17.91 -18.32 15.69
N THR A 126 16.88 -17.47 15.68
CA THR A 126 17.05 -16.01 15.81
C THR A 126 17.20 -15.65 17.28
N GLU A 127 18.39 -15.23 17.69
CA GLU A 127 18.63 -14.69 19.02
C GLU A 127 18.12 -13.25 19.07
N VAL A 128 17.23 -12.95 20.01
CA VAL A 128 16.66 -11.62 20.21
C VAL A 128 16.98 -11.14 21.63
N ASN A 129 17.58 -9.95 21.72
CA ASN A 129 17.93 -9.25 22.95
C ASN A 129 17.02 -8.04 23.11
N ILE A 130 16.28 -7.97 24.22
CA ILE A 130 15.32 -6.91 24.55
C ILE A 130 15.85 -6.14 25.76
N ALA A 131 16.50 -4.99 25.53
CA ALA A 131 17.02 -4.13 26.60
C ALA A 131 15.92 -3.14 27.06
N LEU A 132 15.30 -3.45 28.20
CA LEU A 132 14.13 -2.74 28.69
C LEU A 132 14.44 -1.30 29.09
N LYS A 133 13.61 -0.37 28.61
CA LYS A 133 13.58 1.01 29.05
C LYS A 133 12.20 1.36 29.59
N LEU A 134 12.14 1.63 30.89
CA LEU A 134 10.92 1.95 31.63
C LEU A 134 11.04 3.34 32.23
N ASN A 135 9.97 4.14 32.15
CA ASN A 135 9.92 5.44 32.82
C ASN A 135 9.85 5.35 34.35
N ASN A 136 9.53 4.18 34.90
CA ASN A 136 9.50 3.92 36.34
C ASN A 136 10.43 2.76 36.71
N VAL A 137 11.51 3.07 37.42
CA VAL A 137 12.56 2.12 37.82
C VAL A 137 12.09 1.05 38.81
N ASN A 138 10.95 1.24 39.49
CA ASN A 138 10.40 0.27 40.44
C ASN A 138 9.48 -0.76 39.76
N THR A 139 9.11 -0.54 38.49
CA THR A 139 8.29 -1.47 37.73
C THR A 139 9.09 -2.75 37.46
N LYS A 140 8.45 -3.90 37.70
CA LYS A 140 8.99 -5.22 37.36
C LYS A 140 8.06 -5.93 36.39
N ILE A 141 8.61 -6.43 35.29
CA ILE A 141 7.91 -7.20 34.26
C ILE A 141 8.20 -8.68 34.49
N GLY A 142 7.17 -9.49 34.68
CA GLY A 142 7.32 -10.94 34.82
C GLY A 142 7.24 -11.63 33.46
N PHE A 143 8.31 -12.30 33.03
CA PHE A 143 8.38 -13.08 31.79
C PHE A 143 9.11 -14.40 32.03
N GLU A 144 8.52 -15.52 31.59
CA GLU A 144 9.07 -16.88 31.73
C GLU A 144 9.66 -17.20 33.13
N LYS A 145 8.88 -16.90 34.18
CA LYS A 145 9.22 -17.09 35.62
C LYS A 145 10.32 -16.19 36.17
N THR A 146 10.84 -15.25 35.38
CA THR A 146 11.83 -14.27 35.80
C THR A 146 11.20 -12.87 35.85
N PHE A 147 11.65 -12.04 36.77
CA PHE A 147 11.25 -10.63 36.84
C PHE A 147 12.38 -9.76 36.31
N TYR A 148 12.05 -8.85 35.40
CA TYR A 148 12.97 -7.91 34.77
C TYR A 148 12.58 -6.49 35.16
N ALA A 149 13.57 -5.68 35.51
CA ALA A 149 13.44 -4.27 35.85
C ALA A 149 13.96 -3.38 34.71
N ASN A 150 13.87 -2.07 34.89
CA ASN A 150 14.46 -1.11 33.96
C ASN A 150 15.96 -1.34 33.78
N GLY A 151 16.42 -1.45 32.53
CA GLY A 151 17.81 -1.70 32.17
C GLY A 151 18.19 -3.19 32.08
N ASP A 152 17.33 -4.10 32.52
CA ASP A 152 17.56 -5.54 32.33
C ASP A 152 17.35 -5.94 30.86
N VAL A 153 18.00 -7.03 30.46
CA VAL A 153 17.89 -7.60 29.11
C VAL A 153 17.15 -8.93 29.16
N ILE A 154 16.08 -9.06 28.38
CA ILE A 154 15.40 -10.33 28.13
C ILE A 154 15.98 -10.95 26.87
N ASN A 155 16.47 -12.19 26.96
CA ASN A 155 17.01 -12.95 25.83
C ASN A 155 16.04 -14.06 25.43
N VAL A 156 15.68 -14.12 24.15
CA VAL A 156 14.80 -15.17 23.61
C VAL A 156 15.34 -15.70 22.29
N PHE A 157 15.26 -17.01 22.07
CA PHE A 157 15.55 -17.66 20.79
C PHE A 157 14.25 -17.91 20.04
N MET A 158 14.09 -17.37 18.84
CA MET A 158 12.86 -17.40 18.04
C MET A 158 13.06 -18.18 16.75
N ASP A 159 12.12 -19.07 16.46
CA ASP A 159 11.95 -19.68 15.14
C ASP A 159 10.87 -18.95 14.32
N PRO A 160 10.72 -19.24 13.01
CA PRO A 160 9.69 -18.62 12.19
C PRO A 160 8.31 -18.80 12.83
N TYR A 161 7.49 -17.75 12.81
CA TYR A 161 6.12 -17.69 13.37
C TYR A 161 6.04 -17.72 14.90
N ASP A 162 7.17 -17.75 15.61
CA ASP A 162 7.17 -17.57 17.05
C ASP A 162 6.82 -16.12 17.40
N THR A 163 6.00 -15.92 18.42
CA THR A 163 5.61 -14.58 18.85
C THR A 163 5.86 -14.36 20.34
N VAL A 164 6.30 -13.15 20.71
CA VAL A 164 6.54 -12.75 22.10
C VAL A 164 5.91 -11.38 22.32
N GLN A 165 4.98 -11.27 23.27
CA GLN A 165 4.38 -10.00 23.67
C GLN A 165 4.85 -9.63 25.08
N ILE A 166 5.23 -8.36 25.25
CA ILE A 166 5.51 -7.76 26.56
C ILE A 166 4.53 -6.59 26.77
N GLN A 167 4.00 -6.48 27.98
CA GLN A 167 3.09 -5.41 28.38
C GLN A 167 3.43 -4.89 29.77
N THR A 168 3.13 -3.62 30.06
CA THR A 168 3.23 -3.06 31.40
C THR A 168 2.41 -1.77 31.56
N MET A 169 2.21 -1.32 32.79
CA MET A 169 1.63 0.00 33.10
C MET A 169 2.64 1.15 33.00
N ALA A 170 3.93 0.85 32.86
CA ALA A 170 4.98 1.85 32.63
C ALA A 170 5.05 2.25 31.14
N ASP A 171 5.76 3.33 30.79
CA ASP A 171 6.11 3.60 29.39
C ASP A 171 7.19 2.62 28.94
N LEU A 172 6.98 1.93 27.81
CA LEU A 172 7.95 1.03 27.19
C LEU A 172 8.81 1.72 26.12
N THR A 173 8.53 2.99 25.80
CA THR A 173 9.20 3.71 24.71
C THR A 173 10.71 3.73 24.89
N GLY A 174 11.42 3.42 23.80
CA GLY A 174 12.87 3.38 23.78
C GLY A 174 13.46 2.09 24.32
N THR A 175 12.65 1.06 24.58
CA THR A 175 13.16 -0.32 24.75
C THR A 175 13.84 -0.72 23.46
N LYS A 176 15.11 -1.10 23.55
CA LYS A 176 15.92 -1.48 22.39
C LYS A 176 15.76 -2.98 22.14
N ILE A 177 15.38 -3.34 20.92
CA ILE A 177 15.28 -4.73 20.48
C ILE A 177 16.35 -4.95 19.42
N THR A 178 17.21 -5.93 19.63
CA THR A 178 18.27 -6.32 18.67
C THR A 178 18.21 -7.81 18.41
N SER A 179 18.53 -8.23 17.19
CA SER A 179 18.47 -9.65 16.80
C SER A 179 19.61 -10.09 15.87
N SER A 180 19.88 -11.40 15.84
CA SER A 180 20.87 -12.00 14.94
C SER A 180 20.39 -12.12 13.49
N GLN A 181 19.08 -12.08 13.27
CA GLN A 181 18.39 -12.15 11.97
C GLN A 181 17.21 -11.19 11.95
N PRO A 182 16.71 -10.78 10.76
CA PRO A 182 15.56 -9.88 10.70
C PRO A 182 14.31 -10.43 11.41
N ILE A 183 13.57 -9.54 12.07
CA ILE A 183 12.36 -9.85 12.85
C ILE A 183 11.27 -8.81 12.57
N VAL A 184 10.03 -9.13 12.91
CA VAL A 184 8.93 -8.15 12.91
C VAL A 184 8.76 -7.61 14.33
N VAL A 185 8.60 -6.29 14.47
CA VAL A 185 8.30 -5.63 15.74
C VAL A 185 7.08 -4.74 15.58
N TYR A 186 6.10 -4.90 16.46
CA TYR A 186 4.98 -4.00 16.63
C TYR A 186 5.06 -3.32 18.00
N SER A 187 4.58 -2.08 18.10
CA SER A 187 4.55 -1.35 19.36
C SER A 187 3.31 -0.47 19.48
N GLY A 188 2.91 -0.16 20.71
CA GLY A 188 1.81 0.75 20.99
C GLY A 188 1.18 0.53 22.36
N ASN A 189 -0.15 0.52 22.42
CA ASN A 189 -0.92 0.45 23.65
C ASN A 189 -2.12 -0.48 23.51
N ARG A 190 -2.40 -1.25 24.57
CA ARG A 190 -3.59 -2.10 24.60
C ARG A 190 -4.86 -1.27 24.44
N ARG A 191 -4.94 -0.17 25.21
CA ARG A 191 -5.93 0.91 25.08
C ARG A 191 -5.54 2.11 25.95
N THR A 192 -5.70 3.32 25.45
CA THR A 192 -5.33 4.54 26.18
C THR A 192 -6.08 5.78 25.69
N ASN A 193 -6.29 6.76 26.57
CA ASN A 193 -6.62 8.12 26.16
C ASN A 193 -5.33 8.94 25.96
N VAL A 194 -5.41 9.99 25.15
CA VAL A 194 -4.31 10.90 24.81
C VAL A 194 -4.79 12.34 24.99
N GLY A 195 -3.98 13.17 25.66
CA GLY A 195 -4.32 14.57 25.92
C GLY A 195 -5.46 14.74 26.93
N THR A 196 -6.32 15.73 26.71
CA THR A 196 -7.38 16.12 27.67
C THR A 196 -8.70 15.40 27.45
N GLY A 197 -8.88 14.75 26.30
CA GLY A 197 -10.08 13.97 26.00
C GLY A 197 -10.19 12.70 26.85
N ARG A 198 -11.40 12.14 26.91
CA ARG A 198 -11.70 10.95 27.72
C ARG A 198 -11.91 9.68 26.90
N SER A 199 -12.06 9.82 25.59
CA SER A 199 -12.17 8.67 24.70
C SER A 199 -10.82 7.96 24.61
N MET A 200 -10.83 6.68 24.26
CA MET A 200 -9.66 5.81 24.42
C MET A 200 -9.63 4.81 23.31
N ASP A 201 -8.44 4.64 22.74
CA ASP A 201 -8.22 3.69 21.67
C ASP A 201 -7.03 2.77 21.89
N HIS A 202 -7.02 1.65 21.17
CA HIS A 202 -5.84 0.83 20.92
C HIS A 202 -4.86 1.66 20.08
N LEU A 203 -3.55 1.45 20.26
CA LEU A 203 -2.55 2.07 19.40
C LEU A 203 -1.63 0.97 18.88
N VAL A 204 -1.34 0.94 17.59
CA VAL A 204 -0.40 -0.03 17.02
C VAL A 204 0.26 0.49 15.76
N GLN A 205 1.57 0.29 15.65
CA GLN A 205 2.30 0.37 14.38
C GLN A 205 3.26 -0.80 14.25
N GLN A 206 3.51 -1.26 13.01
CA GLN A 206 4.70 -2.04 12.70
C GLN A 206 5.89 -1.09 12.68
N MET A 207 6.91 -1.39 13.46
CA MET A 207 8.03 -0.49 13.67
C MET A 207 9.01 -0.58 12.51
N MET A 208 9.38 0.57 11.94
CA MET A 208 10.48 0.63 10.97
C MET A 208 11.82 0.31 11.64
N PRO A 209 12.70 -0.52 11.03
CA PRO A 209 14.03 -0.82 11.57
C PRO A 209 14.89 0.44 11.60
N THR A 210 15.88 0.49 12.51
CA THR A 210 16.68 1.71 12.69
C THR A 210 17.46 2.11 11.44
N ILE A 211 17.78 1.18 10.53
CA ILE A 211 18.50 1.44 9.28
C ILE A 211 17.71 2.24 8.23
N THR A 212 16.41 2.46 8.43
CA THR A 212 15.54 3.25 7.53
C THR A 212 15.15 4.61 8.12
N TRP A 213 15.67 4.95 9.30
CA TRP A 213 15.36 6.19 10.00
C TRP A 213 16.02 7.41 9.34
N GLY A 214 15.25 8.45 9.05
CA GLY A 214 15.77 9.64 8.38
C GLY A 214 16.09 10.80 9.32
N LYS A 215 16.44 11.93 8.71
CA LYS A 215 16.79 13.16 9.43
C LYS A 215 15.81 14.30 9.21
N ARG A 216 15.02 14.27 8.12
CA ARG A 216 14.10 15.34 7.73
C ARG A 216 12.67 14.80 7.73
N PHE A 217 11.78 15.50 8.42
CA PHE A 217 10.37 15.11 8.54
C PHE A 217 9.48 16.31 8.37
N ILE A 218 8.36 16.13 7.68
CA ILE A 218 7.29 17.13 7.62
C ILE A 218 6.14 16.64 8.48
N THR A 219 5.67 17.48 9.39
CA THR A 219 4.48 17.22 10.21
C THR A 219 3.32 18.09 9.76
N LEU A 220 2.13 17.50 9.75
CA LEU A 220 0.90 18.17 9.38
C LEU A 220 -0.22 17.79 10.35
N PRO A 221 -1.15 18.72 10.66
CA PRO A 221 -2.33 18.43 11.46
C PRO A 221 -3.27 17.42 10.81
N ILE A 222 -3.99 16.67 11.63
CA ILE A 222 -5.15 15.89 11.18
C ILE A 222 -6.28 16.85 10.70
N PRO A 223 -6.85 16.64 9.49
CA PRO A 223 -7.92 17.46 8.94
C PRO A 223 -9.15 17.58 9.86
N THR A 224 -9.80 18.74 9.80
CA THR A 224 -11.08 19.03 10.50
C THR A 224 -11.01 19.09 12.03
N ARG A 225 -9.85 18.82 12.63
CA ARG A 225 -9.60 18.90 14.08
C ARG A 225 -9.36 20.33 14.56
N THR A 226 -9.84 20.65 15.76
CA THR A 226 -9.48 21.86 16.53
C THR A 226 -8.62 21.54 17.75
N THR A 227 -8.51 20.26 18.12
CA THR A 227 -7.56 19.77 19.11
C THR A 227 -6.34 19.16 18.44
N GLY A 228 -5.16 19.74 18.71
CA GLY A 228 -3.88 19.27 18.21
C GLY A 228 -3.39 17.94 18.81
N ASP A 229 -2.21 17.52 18.40
CA ASP A 229 -1.68 16.17 18.62
C ASP A 229 -0.28 16.20 19.23
N PHE A 230 0.20 15.04 19.66
CA PHE A 230 1.50 14.88 20.29
C PHE A 230 2.50 14.23 19.33
N PHE A 231 3.63 14.89 19.12
CA PHE A 231 4.71 14.41 18.28
C PHE A 231 5.86 13.89 19.15
N ARG A 232 6.22 12.63 18.97
CA ARG A 232 7.25 11.93 19.74
C ARG A 232 8.48 11.69 18.87
N PHE A 233 9.61 12.25 19.28
CA PHE A 233 10.90 12.18 18.60
C PHE A 233 11.81 11.21 19.34
N ILE A 234 12.32 10.17 18.67
CA ILE A 234 13.14 9.11 19.28
C ILE A 234 14.52 9.10 18.66
N ALA A 235 15.58 9.16 19.47
CA ALA A 235 16.95 9.15 18.98
C ALA A 235 17.48 7.72 18.75
N SER A 236 18.18 7.51 17.63
CA SER A 236 18.99 6.30 17.41
C SER A 236 20.39 6.38 18.05
N GLU A 237 20.86 7.60 18.32
CA GLU A 237 22.24 7.90 18.67
C GLU A 237 22.36 8.89 19.85
N ASN A 238 23.54 8.97 20.45
CA ASN A 238 23.82 9.96 21.50
C ASN A 238 23.84 11.39 20.95
N ASN A 239 23.41 12.35 21.79
CA ASN A 239 23.46 13.79 21.52
C ASN A 239 22.80 14.21 20.20
N THR A 240 21.62 13.66 19.91
CA THR A 240 20.83 14.04 18.73
C THR A 240 20.11 15.35 18.98
N VAL A 241 20.36 16.33 18.10
CA VAL A 241 19.71 17.64 18.13
C VAL A 241 18.63 17.64 17.06
N VAL A 242 17.41 18.06 17.41
CA VAL A 242 16.29 18.20 16.46
C VAL A 242 15.82 19.65 16.47
N ASN A 243 15.88 20.31 15.32
CA ASN A 243 15.36 21.65 15.11
C ASN A 243 14.00 21.57 14.44
N ILE A 244 12.98 22.14 15.08
CA ILE A 244 11.64 22.21 14.54
C ILE A 244 11.37 23.65 14.15
N THR A 245 10.92 23.86 12.93
CA THR A 245 10.50 25.16 12.40
C THR A 245 9.19 24.99 11.66
N GLY A 246 8.25 25.91 11.86
CA GLY A 246 6.98 25.85 11.16
C GLY A 246 6.16 27.13 11.32
N PHE A 247 4.93 27.08 10.84
CA PHE A 247 3.98 28.17 10.93
C PHE A 247 2.65 27.68 11.51
N ASP A 248 2.17 28.40 12.51
CA ASP A 248 0.83 28.17 13.07
C ASP A 248 -0.15 29.12 12.38
N TYR A 249 -1.06 28.57 11.58
CA TYR A 249 -2.02 29.33 10.79
C TYR A 249 -3.14 29.98 11.61
N GLN A 250 -3.40 29.50 12.83
CA GLN A 250 -4.39 30.12 13.71
C GLN A 250 -3.79 31.30 14.45
N LEU A 251 -2.56 31.14 14.94
CA LEU A 251 -1.81 32.20 15.62
C LEU A 251 -1.16 33.18 14.63
N ASN A 252 -1.11 32.83 13.35
CA ASN A 252 -0.49 33.58 12.27
C ASN A 252 0.97 33.95 12.59
N GLN A 253 1.75 32.98 13.08
CA GLN A 253 3.12 33.20 13.54
C GLN A 253 4.06 32.04 13.21
N ASN A 254 5.34 32.37 13.03
CA ASN A 254 6.42 31.37 12.95
C ASN A 254 6.72 30.82 14.34
N ILE A 255 6.86 29.50 14.44
CA ILE A 255 7.27 28.81 15.66
C ILE A 255 8.56 28.06 15.36
N SER A 256 9.54 28.17 16.25
CA SER A 256 10.76 27.37 16.20
C SER A 256 11.23 26.98 17.58
N TYR A 257 11.78 25.78 17.72
CA TYR A 257 12.40 25.30 18.94
C TYR A 257 13.34 24.13 18.65
N THR A 258 14.24 23.87 19.60
CA THR A 258 15.24 22.80 19.51
C THR A 258 15.02 21.78 20.63
N LEU A 259 15.15 20.51 20.28
CA LEU A 259 15.16 19.38 21.19
C LEU A 259 16.55 18.77 21.23
N VAL A 260 16.96 18.26 22.40
CA VAL A 260 18.23 17.55 22.55
C VAL A 260 17.98 16.21 23.24
N LEU A 261 18.17 15.13 22.50
CA LEU A 261 18.04 13.75 22.96
C LEU A 261 19.44 13.23 23.30
N GLN A 262 19.65 12.81 24.55
CA GLN A 262 20.99 12.56 25.08
C GLN A 262 21.51 11.18 24.68
N LYS A 263 20.63 10.17 24.67
CA LYS A 263 20.98 8.76 24.46
C LYS A 263 20.05 8.09 23.44
N PRO A 264 20.50 7.00 22.80
CA PRO A 264 19.63 6.13 22.01
C PRO A 264 18.40 5.67 22.80
N GLY A 265 17.26 5.64 22.10
CA GLY A 265 15.94 5.35 22.69
C GLY A 265 15.43 6.44 23.63
N ASP A 266 16.16 7.54 23.88
CA ASP A 266 15.52 8.71 24.52
C ASP A 266 14.43 9.22 23.59
N TYR A 267 13.36 9.73 24.20
CA TYR A 267 12.31 10.41 23.47
C TYR A 267 11.96 11.75 24.12
N ILE A 268 11.49 12.67 23.30
CA ILE A 268 10.84 13.90 23.73
C ILE A 268 9.50 13.98 23.01
N GLU A 269 8.45 14.35 23.74
CA GLU A 269 7.12 14.55 23.21
C GLU A 269 6.77 16.05 23.20
N LYS A 270 6.16 16.52 22.11
CA LYS A 270 5.73 17.91 21.94
C LYS A 270 4.31 17.98 21.39
N TYR A 271 3.49 18.80 22.03
CA TYR A 271 2.17 19.16 21.52
C TYR A 271 2.31 20.13 20.35
N HIS A 272 1.64 19.82 19.24
CA HIS A 272 1.47 20.70 18.08
C HIS A 272 -0.03 20.98 17.90
N SER A 273 -0.40 22.25 17.67
CA SER A 273 -1.80 22.62 17.45
C SER A 273 -2.35 22.03 16.14
N SER A 274 -3.67 22.02 15.96
CA SER A 274 -4.30 21.62 14.68
C SER A 274 -4.05 22.60 13.52
N TYR A 275 -3.21 23.62 13.72
CA TYR A 275 -2.90 24.66 12.75
C TYR A 275 -1.39 24.78 12.50
N PHE A 276 -0.58 23.96 13.16
CA PHE A 276 0.88 24.00 13.07
C PHE A 276 1.41 23.01 12.05
N TYR A 277 1.98 23.55 10.98
CA TYR A 277 2.64 22.79 9.92
C TYR A 277 4.14 23.00 10.06
N SER A 278 4.93 21.93 10.14
CA SER A 278 6.33 22.05 10.52
C SER A 278 7.28 21.12 9.78
N LEU A 279 8.54 21.55 9.70
CA LEU A 279 9.69 20.76 9.34
C LEU A 279 10.49 20.46 10.61
N ALA A 280 10.81 19.19 10.82
CA ALA A 280 11.79 18.76 11.79
C ALA A 280 13.07 18.30 11.07
N VAL A 281 14.21 18.92 11.41
CA VAL A 281 15.53 18.55 10.90
C VAL A 281 16.41 18.13 12.06
N SER A 282 16.95 16.92 11.99
CA SER A 282 17.78 16.36 13.04
C SER A 282 19.24 16.19 12.60
N SER A 283 20.16 16.28 13.57
CA SER A 283 21.60 16.09 13.33
C SER A 283 21.98 14.64 13.04
N LYS A 284 21.11 13.69 13.42
CA LYS A 284 21.32 12.24 13.38
C LYS A 284 19.99 11.53 13.17
N PRO A 285 19.95 10.30 12.63
CA PRO A 285 18.71 9.57 12.37
C PRO A 285 17.78 9.49 13.59
N ILE A 286 16.50 9.77 13.39
CA ILE A 286 15.45 9.64 14.41
C ILE A 286 14.24 8.89 13.86
N SER A 287 13.37 8.41 14.74
CA SER A 287 11.99 8.09 14.38
C SER A 287 11.05 9.15 14.91
N LEU A 288 9.99 9.45 14.16
CA LEU A 288 8.97 10.41 14.53
C LEU A 288 7.59 9.76 14.48
N PHE A 289 6.80 9.97 15.53
CA PHE A 289 5.42 9.50 15.62
C PHE A 289 4.47 10.66 15.91
N GLN A 290 3.32 10.67 15.25
CA GLN A 290 2.17 11.49 15.62
C GLN A 290 1.20 10.63 16.42
N ILE A 291 0.89 11.05 17.65
CA ILE A 291 -0.08 10.42 18.54
C ILE A 291 -1.29 11.37 18.59
N VAL A 292 -2.37 10.94 17.94
CA VAL A 292 -3.58 11.74 17.81
C VAL A 292 -4.29 11.84 19.16
N SER A 293 -4.75 13.04 19.50
CA SER A 293 -5.43 13.27 20.79
C SER A 293 -6.84 12.70 20.82
N SER A 294 -7.28 12.27 22.00
CA SER A 294 -8.66 11.84 22.26
C SER A 294 -9.70 12.89 21.88
N GLN A 295 -10.94 12.41 21.67
CA GLN A 295 -12.11 13.22 21.35
C GLN A 295 -12.38 14.23 22.47
N VAL A 296 -12.43 15.51 22.08
CA VAL A 296 -12.82 16.64 22.93
C VAL A 296 -14.11 17.25 22.39
N ALA A 297 -14.04 17.88 21.22
CA ALA A 297 -15.19 18.42 20.50
C ALA A 297 -15.49 17.64 19.21
N GLU A 298 -14.45 17.11 18.55
CA GLU A 298 -14.57 16.36 17.30
C GLU A 298 -14.58 14.85 17.49
N MET A 299 -15.25 14.15 16.58
CA MET A 299 -15.26 12.69 16.47
C MET A 299 -13.89 12.19 16.01
N ALA A 300 -12.96 11.94 16.94
CA ALA A 300 -11.68 11.30 16.64
C ALA A 300 -11.05 10.82 17.94
N ASP A 301 -10.80 9.51 18.00
CA ASP A 301 -10.11 8.85 19.10
C ASP A 301 -8.61 8.78 18.86
N PRO A 302 -7.82 8.37 19.87
CA PRO A 302 -6.38 8.21 19.69
C PRO A 302 -6.02 7.26 18.54
N ALA A 303 -5.04 7.64 17.74
CA ALA A 303 -4.38 6.78 16.76
C ALA A 303 -2.88 7.10 16.79
N MET A 304 -2.04 6.17 16.33
CA MET A 304 -0.59 6.37 16.29
C MET A 304 -0.09 6.22 14.87
N ILE A 305 0.55 7.25 14.32
CA ILE A 305 1.09 7.24 12.96
C ILE A 305 2.62 7.35 13.04
N GLN A 306 3.33 6.39 12.44
CA GLN A 306 4.77 6.56 12.21
C GLN A 306 4.96 7.49 11.00
N ILE A 307 5.62 8.63 11.19
CA ILE A 307 5.83 9.63 10.15
C ILE A 307 7.08 9.23 9.35
N PRO A 308 6.97 8.86 8.06
CA PRO A 308 8.14 8.57 7.25
C PRO A 308 8.99 9.84 7.08
N PRO A 309 10.32 9.72 7.09
CA PRO A 309 11.19 10.81 6.70
C PRO A 309 11.02 11.14 5.20
N ILE A 310 11.42 12.33 4.77
CA ILE A 310 11.26 12.79 3.38
C ILE A 310 11.95 11.84 2.40
N GLU A 311 13.10 11.30 2.79
CA GLU A 311 13.90 10.33 2.02
C GLU A 311 13.14 9.01 1.73
N GLN A 312 12.03 8.75 2.42
CA GLN A 312 11.26 7.51 2.32
C GLN A 312 9.91 7.70 1.60
N PHE A 313 9.68 8.88 1.01
CA PHE A 313 8.48 9.18 0.23
C PHE A 313 8.41 8.31 -1.03
N GLY A 314 7.20 7.89 -1.40
CA GLY A 314 6.92 7.16 -2.63
C GLY A 314 6.31 8.04 -3.72
N ALA A 315 6.20 7.49 -4.94
CA ALA A 315 5.57 8.15 -6.08
C ALA A 315 4.13 7.66 -6.36
N GLU A 316 3.73 6.55 -5.74
CA GLU A 316 2.39 5.95 -5.85
C GLU A 316 1.98 5.31 -4.53
N TYR A 317 0.70 5.44 -4.21
CA TYR A 317 0.06 4.87 -3.03
C TYR A 317 -1.25 4.21 -3.45
N VAL A 318 -1.34 2.88 -3.30
CA VAL A 318 -2.59 2.14 -3.42
C VAL A 318 -3.05 1.72 -2.04
N PHE A 319 -4.24 2.18 -1.66
CA PHE A 319 -4.76 2.00 -0.31
C PHE A 319 -6.26 1.70 -0.31
N THR A 320 -6.70 1.07 0.77
CA THR A 320 -8.12 0.94 1.08
C THR A 320 -8.42 1.64 2.39
N THR A 321 -9.68 1.96 2.58
CA THR A 321 -10.19 2.50 3.84
C THR A 321 -10.96 1.42 4.60
N PRO A 322 -10.59 1.11 5.85
CA PRO A 322 -11.36 0.22 6.73
C PRO A 322 -12.80 0.71 6.95
N LYS A 323 -13.65 -0.20 7.48
CA LYS A 323 -15.00 0.13 7.94
C LYS A 323 -15.06 0.28 9.45
N TYR A 324 -15.78 1.32 9.88
CA TYR A 324 -16.06 1.61 11.28
C TYR A 324 -17.01 0.55 11.87
N THR A 325 -16.87 0.23 13.16
CA THR A 325 -17.68 -0.81 13.79
C THR A 325 -19.18 -0.52 13.77
N LEU A 326 -19.59 0.76 13.74
CA LEU A 326 -21.00 1.17 13.68
C LEU A 326 -21.37 1.89 12.37
N GLY A 327 -20.57 1.76 11.30
CA GLY A 327 -20.87 2.39 10.02
C GLY A 327 -19.63 2.65 9.16
N GLU A 328 -19.51 3.89 8.69
CA GLU A 328 -18.43 4.32 7.81
C GLU A 328 -17.59 5.41 8.49
N TYR A 329 -16.29 5.40 8.23
CA TYR A 329 -15.38 6.48 8.64
C TYR A 329 -15.50 7.67 7.69
N THR A 330 -15.15 8.86 8.18
CA THR A 330 -14.70 9.94 7.29
C THR A 330 -13.21 9.74 7.06
N ASN A 331 -12.82 9.39 5.83
CA ASN A 331 -11.44 9.06 5.50
C ASN A 331 -10.75 10.21 4.79
N PHE A 332 -9.48 10.41 5.13
CA PHE A 332 -8.59 11.40 4.53
C PHE A 332 -7.33 10.71 4.04
N PHE A 333 -7.00 10.94 2.77
CA PHE A 333 -5.63 10.75 2.30
C PHE A 333 -4.93 12.10 2.41
N MET A 334 -4.02 12.20 3.38
CA MET A 334 -3.22 13.38 3.63
C MET A 334 -1.89 13.24 2.90
N PHE A 335 -1.40 14.32 2.30
CA PHE A 335 -0.18 14.26 1.51
C PHE A 335 0.68 15.51 1.59
N VAL A 336 1.96 15.33 1.29
CA VAL A 336 2.97 16.38 1.26
C VAL A 336 3.77 16.27 -0.02
N VAL A 337 3.76 17.32 -0.85
CA VAL A 337 4.39 17.32 -2.18
C VAL A 337 5.20 18.61 -2.37
N HIS A 338 6.28 18.54 -3.16
CA HIS A 338 6.99 19.76 -3.56
C HIS A 338 6.08 20.65 -4.43
N SER A 339 6.10 21.96 -4.22
CA SER A 339 5.18 22.92 -4.86
C SER A 339 5.18 22.86 -6.39
N LYS A 340 6.36 22.63 -6.99
CA LYS A 340 6.57 22.46 -8.44
C LYS A 340 5.83 21.25 -9.05
N HIS A 341 5.37 20.30 -8.24
CA HIS A 341 4.81 19.02 -8.68
C HIS A 341 3.33 18.81 -8.35
N THR A 342 2.62 19.84 -7.88
CA THR A 342 1.19 19.70 -7.54
C THR A 342 0.30 19.34 -8.73
N ALA A 343 0.66 19.78 -9.93
CA ALA A 343 -0.17 19.63 -11.13
C ALA A 343 -0.28 18.18 -11.64
N GLY A 344 0.68 17.31 -11.32
CA GLY A 344 0.67 15.91 -11.75
C GLY A 344 0.05 14.94 -10.74
N LEU A 345 -0.46 15.42 -9.60
CA LEU A 345 -1.12 14.56 -8.60
C LEU A 345 -2.48 14.08 -9.08
N GLN A 346 -2.72 12.78 -8.93
CA GLN A 346 -3.92 12.09 -9.39
C GLN A 346 -4.51 11.21 -8.30
N LEU A 347 -5.83 11.26 -8.15
CA LEU A 347 -6.63 10.28 -7.40
C LEU A 347 -7.43 9.44 -8.42
N ASN A 348 -7.21 8.13 -8.44
CA ASN A 348 -7.80 7.19 -9.39
C ASN A 348 -7.64 7.65 -10.85
N GLY A 349 -6.43 8.06 -11.23
CA GLY A 349 -6.11 8.57 -12.57
C GLY A 349 -6.63 9.98 -12.89
N VAL A 350 -7.42 10.59 -12.00
CA VAL A 350 -7.99 11.92 -12.19
C VAL A 350 -7.20 12.97 -11.43
N ASN A 351 -6.78 14.04 -12.12
CA ASN A 351 -6.06 15.16 -11.50
C ASN A 351 -6.88 15.80 -10.37
N LEU A 352 -6.19 16.29 -9.34
CA LEU A 352 -6.83 17.06 -8.27
C LEU A 352 -7.50 18.33 -8.82
N PRO A 353 -8.64 18.76 -8.25
CA PRO A 353 -9.34 19.95 -8.72
C PRO A 353 -8.52 21.21 -8.49
N SER A 354 -8.69 22.22 -9.34
CA SER A 354 -8.02 23.53 -9.18
C SER A 354 -8.39 24.27 -7.88
N THR A 355 -9.44 23.81 -7.20
CA THR A 355 -9.89 24.32 -5.89
C THR A 355 -9.20 23.62 -4.72
N GLN A 356 -8.27 22.69 -4.96
CA GLN A 356 -7.52 22.02 -3.90
C GLN A 356 -6.76 23.04 -3.06
N GLU A 357 -6.99 23.02 -1.75
CA GLU A 357 -6.33 23.94 -0.83
C GLU A 357 -5.00 23.37 -0.34
N TYR A 358 -3.93 24.14 -0.48
CA TYR A 358 -2.61 23.77 -0.01
C TYR A 358 -2.16 24.68 1.13
N LYS A 359 -1.44 24.11 2.11
CA LYS A 359 -0.73 24.84 3.16
C LYS A 359 0.77 24.74 2.94
N GLN A 360 1.45 25.88 2.97
CA GLN A 360 2.89 25.95 2.83
C GLN A 360 3.55 25.43 4.11
N ILE A 361 4.56 24.57 3.95
CA ILE A 361 5.50 24.28 5.04
C ILE A 361 6.56 25.37 5.04
N THR A 362 6.40 26.36 5.92
CA THR A 362 7.26 27.55 5.98
C THR A 362 8.74 27.17 6.08
N GLY A 363 9.58 27.81 5.26
CA GLY A 363 11.02 27.53 5.17
C GLY A 363 11.38 26.41 4.20
N THR A 364 10.40 25.82 3.50
CA THR A 364 10.60 24.80 2.47
C THR A 364 9.78 25.10 1.22
N SER A 365 10.00 24.33 0.16
CA SER A 365 9.17 24.33 -1.04
C SER A 365 8.03 23.30 -0.99
N TYR A 366 7.80 22.64 0.16
CA TYR A 366 6.76 21.64 0.31
C TYR A 366 5.40 22.28 0.64
N LEU A 367 4.36 21.64 0.10
CA LEU A 367 2.96 21.91 0.35
C LEU A 367 2.32 20.69 1.00
N ALA A 368 1.50 20.91 2.02
CA ALA A 368 0.67 19.88 2.63
C ALA A 368 -0.80 20.09 2.24
N SER A 369 -1.51 18.99 2.02
CA SER A 369 -2.95 19.00 1.73
C SER A 369 -3.57 17.63 2.03
N TYR A 370 -4.86 17.48 1.75
CA TYR A 370 -5.56 16.22 1.88
C TYR A 370 -6.74 16.12 0.91
N VAL A 371 -7.16 14.90 0.62
CA VAL A 371 -8.43 14.61 -0.06
C VAL A 371 -9.31 13.77 0.86
N THR A 372 -10.62 14.07 0.88
CA THR A 372 -11.60 13.24 1.58
C THR A 372 -12.11 12.18 0.63
N VAL A 373 -12.07 10.91 1.05
CA VAL A 373 -12.52 9.78 0.24
C VAL A 373 -13.60 8.98 0.97
N PRO A 374 -14.64 8.50 0.28
CA PRO A 374 -15.56 7.50 0.82
C PRO A 374 -14.84 6.19 1.18
N THR A 375 -15.60 5.24 1.73
CA THR A 375 -15.06 3.90 1.92
C THR A 375 -14.84 3.20 0.57
N GLY A 376 -13.62 2.75 0.30
CA GLY A 376 -13.28 2.11 -0.97
C GLY A 376 -11.80 1.77 -1.12
N SER A 377 -11.40 1.46 -2.35
CA SER A 377 -10.01 1.28 -2.77
C SER A 377 -9.62 2.41 -3.70
N TYR A 378 -8.42 2.94 -3.54
CA TYR A 378 -7.96 4.13 -4.24
C TYR A 378 -6.49 3.99 -4.64
N SER A 379 -6.13 4.59 -5.78
CA SER A 379 -4.74 4.88 -6.15
C SER A 379 -4.53 6.38 -6.09
N PHE A 380 -3.47 6.82 -5.41
CA PHE A 380 -3.01 8.20 -5.41
C PHE A 380 -1.57 8.23 -5.88
N ARG A 381 -1.31 8.87 -7.02
CA ARG A 381 -0.01 8.85 -7.69
C ARG A 381 0.33 10.21 -8.30
N HIS A 382 1.58 10.35 -8.72
CA HIS A 382 1.98 11.42 -9.61
C HIS A 382 2.12 10.88 -11.06
N THR A 383 1.86 11.71 -12.07
CA THR A 383 2.00 11.33 -13.49
C THR A 383 3.43 10.99 -13.89
N SER A 384 4.40 11.54 -13.17
CA SER A 384 5.83 11.19 -13.29
C SER A 384 6.23 10.26 -12.14
N PRO A 385 6.87 9.11 -12.41
CA PRO A 385 7.24 8.11 -11.41
C PRO A 385 8.46 8.50 -10.55
N ILE A 386 9.19 9.54 -10.95
CA ILE A 386 10.34 10.11 -10.21
C ILE A 386 9.95 11.26 -9.27
N VAL A 387 8.66 11.57 -9.19
CA VAL A 387 8.18 12.60 -8.27
C VAL A 387 7.68 11.95 -7.00
N PHE A 388 8.47 12.10 -5.95
CA PHE A 388 8.14 11.57 -4.63
C PHE A 388 7.35 12.58 -3.79
N PHE A 389 6.37 12.05 -3.06
CA PHE A 389 5.54 12.82 -2.12
C PHE A 389 5.15 11.92 -0.95
N GLY A 390 4.92 12.49 0.23
CA GLY A 390 4.49 11.73 1.41
C GLY A 390 3.00 11.47 1.39
N GLY A 391 2.57 10.26 1.77
CA GLY A 391 1.16 9.87 1.84
C GLY A 391 0.79 9.22 3.17
N TYR A 392 -0.33 9.63 3.76
CA TYR A 392 -0.82 9.16 5.06
C TYR A 392 -2.32 8.92 4.96
N LEU A 393 -2.80 7.83 5.55
CA LEU A 393 -4.23 7.54 5.65
C LEU A 393 -4.69 7.77 7.08
N TYR A 394 -5.79 8.51 7.22
CA TYR A 394 -6.43 8.73 8.51
C TYR A 394 -7.94 8.64 8.38
N GLY A 395 -8.59 7.89 9.26
CA GLY A 395 -10.05 7.79 9.32
C GLY A 395 -10.56 8.17 10.69
N LEU A 396 -11.67 8.91 10.73
CA LEU A 396 -12.33 9.29 11.98
C LEU A 396 -13.81 8.92 12.00
N ALA A 397 -14.24 8.42 13.15
CA ALA A 397 -15.62 8.13 13.49
C ALA A 397 -15.84 8.44 14.98
N ASN A 398 -17.08 8.31 15.44
CA ASN A 398 -17.38 8.52 16.84
C ASN A 398 -16.77 7.39 17.69
N PHE A 399 -15.85 7.72 18.60
CA PHE A 399 -15.13 6.77 19.46
C PHE A 399 -14.26 5.71 18.77
N GLU A 400 -13.90 5.89 17.49
CA GLU A 400 -12.89 5.07 16.80
C GLU A 400 -12.16 5.96 15.79
N SER A 401 -10.87 5.71 15.62
CA SER A 401 -10.08 6.25 14.52
C SER A 401 -9.08 5.19 14.04
N TYR A 402 -8.36 5.51 12.98
CA TYR A 402 -7.18 4.77 12.59
C TYR A 402 -6.21 5.72 11.89
N GLY A 403 -4.92 5.42 11.93
CA GLY A 403 -3.95 6.20 11.17
C GLY A 403 -2.67 5.42 10.88
N PHE A 404 -2.15 5.52 9.66
CA PHE A 404 -0.88 4.91 9.28
C PHE A 404 -0.30 5.59 8.02
N PRO A 405 1.03 5.49 7.77
CA PRO A 405 1.59 5.89 6.48
C PRO A 405 0.98 5.02 5.37
N ALA A 406 0.49 5.64 4.29
CA ALA A 406 -0.16 4.90 3.20
C ALA A 406 0.83 4.01 2.41
N GLY A 407 2.13 4.33 2.52
CA GLY A 407 3.25 3.63 1.88
C GLY A 407 4.57 4.26 2.31
N THR A 408 5.67 3.55 2.10
CA THR A 408 7.04 4.02 2.35
C THR A 408 8.02 3.06 1.66
N ARG A 409 9.18 3.55 1.22
CA ARG A 409 10.14 2.74 0.45
C ARG A 409 10.95 1.77 1.30
N LEU A 410 11.17 2.10 2.57
CA LEU A 410 11.91 1.31 3.57
C LEU A 410 13.31 0.86 3.12
N SER A 411 13.93 1.63 2.24
CA SER A 411 15.34 1.42 1.90
C SER A 411 16.25 1.81 3.07
N PRO A 412 17.38 1.12 3.27
CA PRO A 412 18.38 1.55 4.23
C PRO A 412 19.01 2.92 3.84
N ILE A 413 18.64 4.00 4.54
CA ILE A 413 19.12 5.38 4.25
C ILE A 413 20.14 5.91 5.26
N ASN A 414 20.44 5.13 6.30
CA ASN A 414 21.40 5.51 7.34
C ASN A 414 22.43 4.41 7.61
N VAL A 415 22.77 3.71 6.53
CA VAL A 415 23.99 2.92 6.38
C VAL A 415 25.10 3.78 5.76
N GLN A 416 26.33 3.27 5.75
CA GLN A 416 27.39 3.94 5.00
C GLN A 416 27.04 3.87 3.50
N CYS A 417 26.69 5.00 2.92
CA CYS A 417 26.52 5.11 1.48
C CYS A 417 27.87 4.93 0.78
N ASN A 418 27.87 4.10 -0.27
CA ASN A 418 29.02 3.88 -1.12
C ASN A 418 28.60 4.25 -2.54
N ILE A 419 29.30 5.21 -3.14
CA ILE A 419 29.03 5.62 -4.52
C ILE A 419 29.21 4.40 -5.43
N THR A 420 28.17 4.04 -6.17
CA THR A 420 28.17 2.95 -7.15
C THR A 420 27.54 3.43 -8.46
N SER A 421 27.88 2.80 -9.59
CA SER A 421 27.34 3.17 -10.91
C SER A 421 25.98 2.51 -11.17
N GLY A 422 25.09 2.44 -10.17
CA GLY A 422 23.87 1.67 -10.29
C GLY A 422 22.93 2.27 -11.33
N THR A 423 22.38 1.40 -12.19
CA THR A 423 21.47 1.77 -13.27
C THR A 423 20.14 1.03 -13.20
N ILE A 424 19.81 0.48 -12.03
CA ILE A 424 18.68 -0.43 -11.82
C ILE A 424 17.98 0.02 -10.53
N PRO A 425 16.64 -0.01 -10.45
CA PRO A 425 15.92 0.27 -9.21
C PRO A 425 16.21 -0.81 -8.17
N ASP A 426 17.29 -0.64 -7.43
CA ASP A 426 17.77 -1.56 -6.39
C ASP A 426 17.46 -1.02 -4.99
N GLY A 427 16.89 0.18 -4.90
CA GLY A 427 16.56 0.83 -3.66
C GLY A 427 17.79 1.21 -2.86
N ILE A 428 18.94 1.44 -3.51
CA ILE A 428 20.19 1.87 -2.86
C ILE A 428 20.53 3.26 -3.35
N ASP A 429 20.84 4.15 -2.41
CA ASP A 429 21.34 5.51 -2.67
C ASP A 429 22.71 5.38 -3.35
N ASN A 430 22.72 5.45 -4.68
CA ASN A 430 23.89 5.10 -5.48
C ASN A 430 24.93 6.21 -5.54
N ASP A 431 24.57 7.43 -5.18
CA ASP A 431 25.38 8.62 -5.37
C ASP A 431 25.55 9.46 -4.08
N CYS A 432 24.86 9.06 -3.02
CA CYS A 432 24.93 9.58 -1.65
C CYS A 432 24.30 10.96 -1.46
N ASP A 433 23.31 11.33 -2.25
CA ASP A 433 22.55 12.57 -2.10
C ASP A 433 21.42 12.46 -1.04
N GLY A 434 21.07 11.22 -0.65
CA GLY A 434 20.06 10.88 0.35
C GLY A 434 18.67 10.62 -0.21
N LEU A 435 18.51 10.57 -1.53
CA LEU A 435 17.39 9.99 -2.26
C LEU A 435 17.80 8.60 -2.76
N ILE A 436 16.83 7.91 -3.36
CA ILE A 436 17.02 6.59 -3.94
C ILE A 436 16.14 6.51 -5.17
N ASP A 437 16.50 5.68 -6.14
CA ASP A 437 15.88 5.47 -7.44
C ASP A 437 15.16 6.73 -8.02
N GLU A 438 15.81 7.89 -8.14
CA GLU A 438 15.22 9.19 -8.50
C GLU A 438 15.35 9.65 -9.96
N GLU A 439 16.16 9.02 -10.81
CA GLU A 439 16.32 9.45 -12.21
C GLU A 439 15.50 8.62 -13.21
N LEU A 440 15.12 9.23 -14.34
CA LEU A 440 14.62 8.49 -15.51
C LEU A 440 15.81 8.15 -16.42
N CYS A 441 16.44 6.99 -16.18
CA CYS A 441 17.56 6.49 -16.99
C CYS A 441 17.17 6.06 -18.41
N ASN A 442 16.80 7.06 -19.20
CA ASN A 442 16.29 6.97 -20.55
C ASN A 442 17.38 7.27 -21.60
N GLY A 443 18.59 7.61 -21.16
CA GLY A 443 19.75 7.87 -22.01
C GLY A 443 19.71 9.23 -22.70
N ASN A 444 18.85 10.14 -22.24
CA ASN A 444 18.73 11.50 -22.78
C ASN A 444 19.72 12.48 -22.15
N SER A 445 20.65 12.01 -21.32
CA SER A 445 21.66 12.84 -20.67
C SER A 445 21.06 14.03 -19.91
N THR A 446 19.91 13.80 -19.27
CA THR A 446 19.19 14.77 -18.45
C THR A 446 19.42 14.42 -16.99
N ASP A 447 19.64 15.45 -16.18
CA ASP A 447 19.74 15.43 -14.72
C ASP A 447 18.32 15.75 -14.22
N ASP A 448 17.52 14.70 -13.95
CA ASP A 448 16.08 14.81 -13.70
C ASP A 448 15.78 15.37 -12.29
N ASP A 449 16.65 15.11 -11.32
CA ASP A 449 16.52 15.56 -9.93
C ASP A 449 17.30 16.85 -9.61
N ALA A 450 18.23 17.25 -10.49
CA ALA A 450 19.08 18.43 -10.44
C ALA A 450 20.20 18.41 -9.39
N ASP A 451 20.74 17.23 -9.06
CA ASP A 451 21.87 17.06 -8.15
C ASP A 451 23.25 17.29 -8.84
N GLY A 452 23.27 17.29 -10.18
CA GLY A 452 24.45 17.50 -11.02
C GLY A 452 25.04 16.23 -11.63
N GLN A 453 24.40 15.07 -11.43
CA GLN A 453 24.70 13.80 -12.06
C GLN A 453 23.61 13.48 -13.11
N ILE A 454 23.83 12.47 -13.96
CA ILE A 454 22.98 12.18 -15.12
C ILE A 454 22.80 10.67 -15.28
N ASP A 455 21.55 10.22 -15.33
CA ASP A 455 21.16 8.83 -15.58
C ASP A 455 21.78 7.83 -14.54
N GLU A 456 21.85 8.19 -13.26
CA GLU A 456 22.18 7.33 -12.09
C GLU A 456 20.96 7.06 -11.21
N ASP A 457 21.05 6.13 -10.25
CA ASP A 457 19.96 5.83 -9.31
C ASP A 457 18.60 5.70 -10.01
N CYS A 458 18.55 4.78 -10.98
CA CYS A 458 17.44 4.73 -11.92
C CYS A 458 16.15 4.30 -11.24
N ALA A 459 15.18 5.22 -11.20
CA ALA A 459 13.80 4.90 -10.88
C ALA A 459 13.33 3.73 -11.73
N LYS A 460 12.50 2.87 -11.13
CA LYS A 460 11.85 1.82 -11.91
C LYS A 460 11.11 2.52 -13.04
N PRO A 461 11.48 2.27 -14.32
CA PRO A 461 10.77 2.89 -15.41
C PRO A 461 9.29 2.53 -15.23
N PRO A 462 8.36 3.46 -15.53
CA PRO A 462 6.94 3.16 -15.43
C PRO A 462 6.74 1.83 -16.16
N PRO A 463 6.04 0.86 -15.55
CA PRO A 463 6.11 -0.53 -15.97
C PRO A 463 6.04 -0.59 -17.48
N ASN A 464 7.00 -1.25 -18.14
CA ASN A 464 6.83 -1.63 -19.53
C ASN A 464 5.69 -2.65 -19.51
N LEU A 465 4.45 -2.15 -19.52
CA LEU A 465 3.24 -2.92 -19.36
C LEU A 465 3.23 -4.02 -20.44
N CYS A 466 3.72 -3.69 -21.64
CA CYS A 466 3.84 -4.61 -22.77
C CYS A 466 4.92 -5.67 -22.65
N GLY A 467 5.90 -5.50 -21.76
CA GLY A 467 6.88 -6.52 -21.42
C GLY A 467 6.27 -7.76 -20.75
N CYS A 468 4.99 -7.69 -20.33
CA CYS A 468 4.22 -8.81 -19.82
C CYS A 468 3.31 -9.46 -20.88
N CYS A 469 3.26 -8.98 -22.12
CA CYS A 469 2.48 -9.64 -23.17
C CYS A 469 3.28 -10.78 -23.81
N PRO A 470 2.65 -11.89 -24.24
CA PRO A 470 3.30 -12.85 -25.11
C PRO A 470 3.94 -12.14 -26.31
N SER A 471 5.10 -12.62 -26.77
CA SER A 471 5.89 -11.94 -27.81
C SER A 471 5.17 -11.78 -29.16
N ASP A 472 4.14 -12.59 -29.38
CA ASP A 472 3.29 -12.61 -30.56
C ASP A 472 1.96 -11.87 -30.36
N PHE A 473 1.72 -11.24 -29.22
CA PHE A 473 0.50 -10.49 -28.94
C PHE A 473 0.71 -9.00 -29.17
N ASN A 474 -0.33 -8.32 -29.66
CA ASN A 474 -0.39 -6.86 -29.63
C ASN A 474 -0.58 -6.41 -28.19
N CYS A 475 0.13 -5.33 -27.82
CA CYS A 475 -0.04 -4.70 -26.53
C CYS A 475 -0.57 -3.29 -26.71
N VAL A 476 -1.60 -2.96 -25.95
CA VAL A 476 -2.04 -1.58 -25.78
C VAL A 476 -2.14 -1.30 -24.29
N SER A 477 -1.48 -0.24 -23.82
CA SER A 477 -1.56 0.20 -22.43
C SER A 477 -2.05 1.64 -22.35
N THR A 478 -3.01 1.88 -21.46
CA THR A 478 -3.37 3.21 -20.95
C THR A 478 -2.77 3.39 -19.55
N ASN A 479 -3.01 4.54 -18.91
CA ASN A 479 -2.51 4.82 -17.57
C ASN A 479 -3.00 3.83 -16.50
N ASP A 480 -4.10 3.10 -16.76
CA ASP A 480 -4.78 2.24 -15.76
C ASP A 480 -5.11 0.83 -16.26
N THR A 481 -5.13 0.60 -17.59
CA THR A 481 -5.48 -0.69 -18.18
C THR A 481 -4.46 -1.11 -19.23
N ILE A 482 -4.03 -2.37 -19.18
CA ILE A 482 -3.28 -3.01 -20.25
C ILE A 482 -4.17 -4.07 -20.92
N LEU A 483 -4.06 -4.18 -22.24
CA LEU A 483 -4.65 -5.24 -23.03
C LEU A 483 -3.57 -5.89 -23.90
N CYS A 484 -3.29 -7.17 -23.61
CA CYS A 484 -2.49 -8.03 -24.46
C CYS A 484 -3.45 -8.89 -25.29
N TYR A 485 -3.51 -8.69 -26.60
CA TYR A 485 -4.43 -9.44 -27.47
C TYR A 485 -3.81 -9.81 -28.81
N GLN A 486 -4.25 -10.92 -29.40
CA GLN A 486 -3.86 -11.33 -30.74
C GLN A 486 -5.09 -11.68 -31.58
N VAL A 487 -5.10 -11.17 -32.82
CA VAL A 487 -6.15 -11.43 -33.80
C VAL A 487 -5.71 -12.58 -34.69
N TYR A 488 -6.53 -13.63 -34.76
CA TYR A 488 -6.29 -14.78 -35.62
C TYR A 488 -7.29 -14.77 -36.78
N ASP A 489 -6.83 -14.40 -37.97
CA ASP A 489 -7.57 -14.46 -39.23
C ASP A 489 -7.74 -15.90 -39.72
N MET A 490 -8.56 -16.69 -39.02
CA MET A 490 -8.84 -18.09 -39.32
C MET A 490 -10.33 -18.30 -39.53
N THR A 491 -10.72 -18.33 -40.81
CA THR A 491 -12.12 -18.57 -41.17
C THR A 491 -12.53 -20.00 -40.79
N GLY A 492 -13.62 -20.12 -40.05
CA GLY A 492 -14.12 -21.41 -39.60
C GLY A 492 -15.44 -21.29 -38.85
N LYS A 493 -16.07 -22.43 -38.55
CA LYS A 493 -17.28 -22.43 -37.73
C LYS A 493 -16.91 -22.19 -36.28
N ILE A 494 -17.75 -21.45 -35.56
CA ILE A 494 -17.52 -21.11 -34.15
C ILE A 494 -17.22 -22.35 -33.30
N ARG A 495 -17.95 -23.46 -33.50
CA ARG A 495 -17.70 -24.73 -32.79
C ARG A 495 -16.28 -25.28 -32.94
N ASP A 496 -15.60 -24.95 -34.05
CA ASP A 496 -14.30 -25.49 -34.44
C ASP A 496 -13.16 -24.55 -33.99
N VAL A 497 -13.44 -23.27 -33.70
CA VAL A 497 -12.41 -22.27 -33.32
C VAL A 497 -12.52 -21.77 -31.86
N LYS A 498 -13.66 -21.96 -31.20
CA LYS A 498 -13.94 -21.40 -29.85
C LYS A 498 -12.98 -21.84 -28.74
N ASP A 499 -12.32 -22.99 -28.90
CA ASP A 499 -11.43 -23.56 -27.88
C ASP A 499 -9.94 -23.36 -28.23
N ASN A 500 -9.63 -22.62 -29.30
CA ASN A 500 -8.26 -22.46 -29.78
C ASN A 500 -7.41 -21.65 -28.80
N CYS A 501 -7.88 -20.48 -28.35
CA CYS A 501 -7.14 -19.68 -27.35
C CYS A 501 -6.84 -20.51 -26.10
N ALA A 502 -7.85 -21.24 -25.59
CA ALA A 502 -7.71 -22.10 -24.41
C ALA A 502 -6.70 -23.24 -24.62
N SER A 503 -6.62 -23.78 -25.85
CA SER A 503 -5.65 -24.83 -26.20
C SER A 503 -4.21 -24.32 -26.17
N ASP A 504 -4.01 -23.03 -26.45
CA ASP A 504 -2.71 -22.34 -26.40
C ASP A 504 -2.40 -21.71 -25.03
N GLY A 505 -3.28 -21.92 -24.04
CA GLY A 505 -3.10 -21.42 -22.68
C GLY A 505 -3.55 -19.97 -22.46
N TYR A 506 -4.36 -19.45 -23.38
CA TYR A 506 -4.93 -18.10 -23.39
C TYR A 506 -6.46 -18.14 -23.30
N ASP A 507 -7.10 -16.98 -23.20
CA ASP A 507 -8.56 -16.88 -23.22
C ASP A 507 -9.04 -16.19 -24.50
N LEU A 508 -10.28 -16.44 -24.91
CA LEU A 508 -10.93 -15.53 -25.88
C LEU A 508 -11.02 -14.15 -25.23
N LEU A 509 -10.79 -13.11 -26.04
CA LEU A 509 -10.84 -11.73 -25.59
C LEU A 509 -12.17 -11.40 -24.92
N ARG A 510 -12.12 -10.92 -23.67
CA ARG A 510 -13.26 -10.44 -22.90
C ARG A 510 -13.39 -8.92 -22.98
N LEU A 511 -14.56 -8.46 -23.37
CA LEU A 511 -14.92 -7.03 -23.46
C LEU A 511 -15.78 -6.63 -22.25
N ASP A 512 -15.14 -6.39 -21.12
CA ASP A 512 -15.82 -6.15 -19.83
C ASP A 512 -15.65 -4.73 -19.26
N SER A 513 -15.07 -3.82 -20.04
CA SER A 513 -14.94 -2.41 -19.69
C SER A 513 -15.00 -1.51 -20.92
N GLU A 514 -15.51 -0.28 -20.73
CA GLU A 514 -15.49 0.79 -21.74
C GLU A 514 -14.05 1.08 -22.23
N GLU A 515 -13.06 0.94 -21.35
CA GLU A 515 -11.64 1.12 -21.67
C GLU A 515 -11.15 0.05 -22.66
N LYS A 516 -11.41 -1.25 -22.42
CA LYS A 516 -11.03 -2.31 -23.37
C LYS A 516 -11.71 -2.13 -24.73
N GLU A 517 -12.99 -1.76 -24.74
CA GLU A 517 -13.70 -1.47 -25.99
C GLU A 517 -13.08 -0.28 -26.73
N THR A 518 -12.83 0.83 -26.03
CA THR A 518 -12.21 2.03 -26.61
C THR A 518 -10.80 1.74 -27.16
N ILE A 519 -10.04 0.91 -26.44
CA ILE A 519 -8.70 0.46 -26.84
C ILE A 519 -8.76 -0.33 -28.15
N ILE A 520 -9.67 -1.30 -28.25
CA ILE A 520 -9.84 -2.10 -29.46
C ILE A 520 -10.41 -1.26 -30.60
N ASN A 521 -11.25 -0.28 -30.29
CA ASN A 521 -11.90 0.58 -31.27
C ASN A 521 -10.95 1.62 -31.89
N GLY A 522 -9.77 1.82 -31.32
CA GLY A 522 -8.78 2.78 -31.79
C GLY A 522 -9.22 4.25 -31.64
N SER A 523 -10.17 4.53 -30.75
CA SER A 523 -10.81 5.85 -30.56
C SER A 523 -10.09 6.76 -29.55
N THR A 524 -8.93 6.36 -29.03
CA THR A 524 -8.09 7.15 -28.11
C THR A 524 -6.78 7.57 -28.76
N GLU A 525 -6.41 8.85 -28.63
CA GLU A 525 -5.05 9.32 -28.94
C GLU A 525 -4.09 8.74 -27.89
N PHE A 526 -3.19 7.87 -28.31
CA PHE A 526 -2.20 7.23 -27.44
C PHE A 526 -1.04 8.18 -27.13
N TYR A 527 -0.66 8.29 -25.85
CA TYR A 527 0.69 8.72 -25.47
C TYR A 527 1.62 7.50 -25.61
N LEU A 528 2.27 7.37 -26.76
CA LEU A 528 3.29 6.35 -26.98
C LEU A 528 4.56 6.75 -26.21
N GLN A 529 4.87 6.03 -25.12
CA GLN A 529 6.20 6.05 -24.54
C GLN A 529 7.06 5.01 -25.29
N GLU A 530 8.07 5.48 -26.03
CA GLU A 530 8.91 4.64 -26.89
C GLU A 530 9.63 3.53 -26.10
N CYS A 531 9.53 2.29 -26.58
CA CYS A 531 10.38 1.18 -26.13
C CYS A 531 11.54 0.98 -27.12
N ASN A 532 12.73 0.79 -26.57
CA ASN A 532 14.02 1.13 -27.16
C ASN A 532 14.48 0.27 -28.38
N THR A 533 15.35 0.90 -29.18
CA THR A 533 16.22 0.40 -30.27
C THR A 533 15.62 0.10 -31.65
N ARG A 534 15.97 0.99 -32.59
CA ARG A 534 15.65 1.05 -34.04
C ARG A 534 14.23 1.54 -34.33
N GLY A 535 14.15 2.85 -34.56
CA GLY A 535 12.93 3.58 -34.87
C GLY A 535 11.96 2.84 -35.77
N VAL A 536 10.81 2.48 -35.18
CA VAL A 536 9.56 2.20 -35.88
C VAL A 536 8.45 2.70 -34.96
N SER A 537 7.70 3.70 -35.44
CA SER A 537 6.42 4.08 -34.85
C SER A 537 5.44 2.92 -35.03
N PHE A 538 4.94 2.35 -33.93
CA PHE A 538 3.85 1.37 -33.99
C PHE A 538 2.55 2.03 -33.51
N SER A 539 1.81 2.60 -34.47
CA SER A 539 0.35 2.53 -34.43
C SER A 539 -0.01 1.18 -35.01
N VAL A 540 -0.37 0.20 -34.17
CA VAL A 540 -1.00 -1.03 -34.64
C VAL A 540 -2.31 -1.19 -33.89
N VAL A 541 -3.32 -0.45 -34.35
CA VAL A 541 -4.66 -1.05 -34.33
C VAL A 541 -4.52 -2.35 -35.11
N ALA A 542 -4.82 -3.49 -34.48
CA ALA A 542 -4.68 -4.79 -35.14
C ALA A 542 -5.41 -4.75 -36.49
N ALA A 543 -4.72 -5.18 -37.56
CA ALA A 543 -5.31 -5.19 -38.89
C ALA A 543 -6.32 -6.34 -38.97
N PHE A 544 -7.60 -6.03 -38.79
CA PHE A 544 -8.69 -6.99 -39.03
C PHE A 544 -8.87 -7.19 -40.53
N SER A 545 -8.56 -8.38 -41.06
CA SER A 545 -8.70 -8.68 -42.50
C SER A 545 -10.13 -9.08 -42.91
N GLY A 546 -10.88 -9.70 -41.99
CA GLY A 546 -12.28 -10.09 -42.17
C GLY A 546 -13.29 -9.20 -41.43
N THR A 547 -14.55 -9.65 -41.39
CA THR A 547 -15.70 -8.86 -40.91
C THR A 547 -16.17 -9.22 -39.52
N ASP A 548 -16.00 -10.49 -39.11
CA ASP A 548 -16.70 -11.10 -37.97
C ASP A 548 -15.69 -11.91 -37.14
N TYR A 549 -15.42 -11.53 -35.88
CA TYR A 549 -14.44 -12.21 -35.02
C TYR A 549 -15.07 -12.73 -33.74
N LEU A 550 -14.83 -13.99 -33.41
CA LEU A 550 -15.28 -14.58 -32.15
C LEU A 550 -14.53 -13.96 -30.96
N VAL A 551 -15.29 -13.54 -29.95
CA VAL A 551 -14.82 -13.02 -28.67
C VAL A 551 -15.48 -13.78 -27.51
N GLN A 552 -15.11 -13.47 -26.27
CA GLN A 552 -15.64 -14.15 -25.10
C GLN A 552 -17.11 -13.79 -24.87
N GLY A 553 -17.96 -14.81 -24.80
CA GLY A 553 -19.36 -14.66 -24.40
C GLY A 553 -20.22 -15.73 -25.05
N LYS A 554 -21.13 -16.31 -24.27
CA LYS A 554 -22.08 -17.33 -24.72
C LYS A 554 -23.42 -17.19 -24.04
N ARG A 555 -24.47 -17.65 -24.72
CA ARG A 555 -25.81 -17.83 -24.16
C ARG A 555 -26.27 -19.23 -24.46
N LEU A 556 -26.54 -20.02 -23.43
CA LEU A 556 -26.97 -21.41 -23.58
C LEU A 556 -28.44 -21.49 -23.97
N SER A 557 -28.81 -22.54 -24.70
CA SER A 557 -30.18 -22.78 -25.20
C SER A 557 -31.28 -22.84 -24.13
N ASP A 558 -30.92 -23.03 -22.85
CA ASP A 558 -31.80 -23.12 -21.68
C ASP A 558 -31.66 -21.93 -20.70
N GLN A 559 -30.84 -20.92 -21.04
CA GLN A 559 -30.54 -19.76 -20.19
C GLN A 559 -30.86 -18.45 -20.90
N GLY A 560 -31.40 -17.48 -20.15
CA GLY A 560 -31.78 -16.17 -20.69
C GLY A 560 -30.62 -15.17 -20.78
N ASP A 561 -29.61 -15.35 -19.93
CA ASP A 561 -28.53 -14.37 -19.75
C ASP A 561 -27.30 -14.70 -20.60
N TRP A 562 -26.63 -13.67 -21.10
CA TRP A 562 -25.31 -13.78 -21.69
C TRP A 562 -24.26 -13.92 -20.59
N LEU A 563 -23.40 -14.93 -20.70
CA LEU A 563 -22.36 -15.24 -19.73
C LEU A 563 -20.98 -15.27 -20.39
N TYR A 564 -19.98 -14.76 -19.69
CA TYR A 564 -18.57 -15.02 -19.97
C TYR A 564 -18.21 -16.48 -19.63
N MET A 565 -17.02 -16.92 -20.03
CA MET A 565 -16.62 -18.33 -19.91
C MET A 565 -16.44 -18.77 -18.44
N ASP A 566 -16.19 -17.83 -17.54
CA ASP A 566 -16.13 -18.00 -16.08
C ASP A 566 -17.52 -18.00 -15.40
N GLY A 567 -18.59 -17.75 -16.16
CA GLY A 567 -19.96 -17.66 -15.65
C GLY A 567 -20.40 -16.27 -15.17
N ALA A 568 -19.55 -15.25 -15.28
CA ALA A 568 -19.95 -13.87 -15.02
C ALA A 568 -20.97 -13.40 -16.07
N ARG A 569 -21.93 -12.55 -15.65
CA ARG A 569 -22.89 -11.96 -16.59
C ARG A 569 -22.22 -10.92 -17.48
N VAL A 570 -22.52 -10.96 -18.77
CA VAL A 570 -22.21 -9.87 -19.71
C VAL A 570 -23.05 -8.66 -19.32
N ASN A 571 -22.41 -7.50 -19.20
CA ASN A 571 -23.06 -6.29 -18.68
C ASN A 571 -23.56 -5.40 -19.82
N ASP A 572 -24.88 -5.16 -19.88
CA ASP A 572 -25.52 -4.44 -20.99
C ASP A 572 -25.04 -3.00 -21.17
N PHE A 573 -24.48 -2.35 -20.13
CA PHE A 573 -24.03 -0.95 -20.17
C PHE A 573 -22.92 -0.66 -21.19
N PHE A 574 -22.14 -1.69 -21.57
CA PHE A 574 -20.99 -1.57 -22.47
C PHE A 574 -21.17 -2.43 -23.72
N THR A 575 -22.40 -2.73 -24.13
CA THR A 575 -22.63 -3.62 -25.28
C THR A 575 -23.19 -2.86 -26.47
N HIS A 576 -22.50 -2.96 -27.60
CA HIS A 576 -22.92 -2.37 -28.86
C HIS A 576 -23.62 -3.40 -29.75
N TRP A 577 -24.71 -4.00 -29.28
CA TRP A 577 -25.48 -4.97 -30.08
C TRP A 577 -26.04 -4.33 -31.36
N ASP A 578 -26.04 -5.09 -32.46
CA ASP A 578 -26.68 -4.64 -33.70
C ASP A 578 -28.18 -4.40 -33.49
N ASN A 579 -28.62 -3.18 -33.78
CA ASN A 579 -30.02 -2.73 -33.68
C ASN A 579 -30.99 -3.56 -34.54
N GLN A 580 -30.50 -4.37 -35.49
CA GLN A 580 -31.33 -5.25 -36.32
C GLN A 580 -31.64 -6.60 -35.67
N ILE A 581 -30.95 -6.97 -34.59
CA ILE A 581 -31.10 -8.26 -33.93
C ILE A 581 -31.51 -8.04 -32.47
N ASN A 582 -32.50 -8.79 -31.98
CA ASN A 582 -32.85 -8.77 -30.56
C ASN A 582 -32.02 -9.85 -29.82
N PRO A 583 -30.92 -9.48 -29.15
CA PRO A 583 -30.04 -10.43 -28.45
C PRO A 583 -30.71 -11.07 -27.22
N PHE A 584 -31.93 -10.63 -26.88
CA PHE A 584 -32.76 -11.13 -25.77
C PHE A 584 -34.02 -11.87 -26.24
N SER A 585 -34.15 -12.14 -27.55
CA SER A 585 -35.25 -12.96 -28.07
C SER A 585 -35.17 -14.41 -27.55
N ASN A 586 -36.31 -15.12 -27.52
CA ASN A 586 -36.38 -16.52 -27.07
C ASN A 586 -35.42 -17.40 -27.85
N ASN A 587 -34.38 -17.88 -27.18
CA ASN A 587 -33.34 -18.69 -27.76
C ASN A 587 -33.67 -20.19 -27.59
N ARG A 588 -33.33 -21.01 -28.59
CA ARG A 588 -33.44 -22.48 -28.55
C ARG A 588 -32.11 -23.19 -28.82
N LYS A 589 -31.01 -22.44 -28.95
CA LYS A 589 -29.69 -22.93 -29.35
C LYS A 589 -28.58 -22.20 -28.62
N ASP A 590 -27.39 -22.76 -28.58
CA ASP A 590 -26.24 -22.07 -27.97
C ASP A 590 -25.73 -21.01 -28.94
N GLU A 591 -25.61 -19.77 -28.44
CA GLU A 591 -25.13 -18.62 -29.18
C GLU A 591 -23.84 -18.07 -28.58
N PHE A 592 -23.07 -17.41 -29.42
CA PHE A 592 -21.76 -16.85 -29.10
C PHE A 592 -21.71 -15.40 -29.58
N ILE A 593 -20.84 -14.62 -28.94
CA ILE A 593 -20.63 -13.22 -29.26
C ILE A 593 -19.58 -13.09 -30.35
N VAL A 594 -19.92 -12.36 -31.41
CA VAL A 594 -19.05 -12.07 -32.54
C VAL A 594 -18.96 -10.57 -32.72
N LEU A 595 -17.72 -10.06 -32.75
CA LEU A 595 -17.40 -8.65 -32.90
C LEU A 595 -17.27 -8.31 -34.39
N GLN A 596 -17.79 -7.14 -34.80
CA GLN A 596 -17.66 -6.60 -36.15
C GLN A 596 -16.82 -5.32 -36.20
N PRO A 597 -15.48 -5.41 -36.34
CA PRO A 597 -14.59 -4.25 -36.35
C PRO A 597 -14.94 -3.20 -37.42
N GLN A 598 -15.38 -3.66 -38.60
CA GLN A 598 -15.72 -2.79 -39.72
C GLN A 598 -17.06 -2.05 -39.55
N SER A 599 -17.88 -2.45 -38.58
CA SER A 599 -19.18 -1.86 -38.25
C SER A 599 -19.10 -1.08 -36.94
N GLY A 600 -17.97 -0.42 -36.66
CA GLY A 600 -17.77 0.29 -35.39
C GLY A 600 -17.78 -0.64 -34.18
N TYR A 601 -17.26 -1.87 -34.34
CA TYR A 601 -17.13 -2.87 -33.29
C TYR A 601 -18.47 -3.31 -32.68
N THR A 602 -19.49 -3.41 -33.53
CA THR A 602 -20.83 -3.90 -33.17
C THR A 602 -20.79 -5.39 -32.81
N TRP A 603 -21.59 -5.80 -31.82
CA TRP A 603 -21.72 -7.19 -31.37
C TRP A 603 -22.88 -7.88 -32.07
N LEU A 604 -22.65 -9.11 -32.52
CA LEU A 604 -23.64 -10.02 -33.09
C LEU A 604 -23.74 -11.30 -32.28
N ASN A 605 -24.94 -11.87 -32.17
CA ASN A 605 -25.14 -13.23 -31.70
C ASN A 605 -25.11 -14.20 -32.88
N ARG A 606 -24.29 -15.25 -32.79
CA ARG A 606 -24.13 -16.29 -33.81
C ARG A 606 -24.25 -17.67 -33.20
N GLU A 607 -24.86 -18.60 -33.91
CA GLU A 607 -24.91 -20.01 -33.51
C GLU A 607 -23.56 -20.70 -33.73
N LYS A 608 -23.27 -21.75 -32.95
CA LYS A 608 -22.03 -22.53 -33.08
C LYS A 608 -21.75 -23.11 -34.48
N SER A 609 -22.77 -23.25 -35.34
CA SER A 609 -22.64 -23.75 -36.70
C SER A 609 -22.31 -22.68 -37.74
N GLU A 610 -22.42 -21.40 -37.39
CA GLU A 610 -22.12 -20.27 -38.27
C GLU A 610 -20.61 -20.02 -38.35
N GLU A 611 -20.20 -19.42 -39.46
CA GLU A 611 -18.81 -19.10 -39.76
C GLU A 611 -18.44 -17.72 -39.22
N VAL A 612 -17.20 -17.61 -38.75
CA VAL A 612 -16.54 -16.36 -38.39
C VAL A 612 -15.31 -16.18 -39.27
N SER A 613 -14.88 -14.93 -39.47
CA SER A 613 -13.65 -14.61 -40.17
C SER A 613 -12.40 -14.97 -39.35
N GLY A 614 -12.53 -14.97 -38.02
CA GLY A 614 -11.45 -15.26 -37.10
C GLY A 614 -11.90 -15.28 -35.63
N TYR A 615 -10.92 -15.23 -34.73
CA TYR A 615 -11.13 -15.12 -33.28
C TYR A 615 -10.03 -14.26 -32.66
N ILE A 616 -10.28 -13.71 -31.47
CA ILE A 616 -9.33 -12.85 -30.76
C ILE A 616 -9.00 -13.50 -29.43
N CYS A 617 -7.71 -13.69 -29.15
CA CYS A 617 -7.23 -14.18 -27.85
C CYS A 617 -6.70 -13.02 -27.00
N GLU A 618 -6.81 -13.13 -25.68
CA GLU A 618 -6.12 -12.30 -24.70
C GLU A 618 -5.26 -13.16 -23.76
N GLY A 619 -4.12 -12.65 -23.30
CA GLY A 619 -3.18 -13.45 -22.51
C GLY A 619 -1.96 -12.69 -21.97
N TRP A 620 -1.39 -13.21 -20.87
CA TRP A 620 -0.28 -12.58 -20.13
C TRP A 620 0.89 -13.55 -19.97
N MET A 621 2.14 -13.07 -20.03
CA MET A 621 3.31 -13.83 -19.61
C MET A 621 3.23 -14.10 -18.11
N ARG A 622 3.36 -15.37 -17.72
CA ARG A 622 3.50 -15.75 -16.31
C ARG A 622 4.84 -15.26 -15.80
N ALA A 623 4.84 -14.28 -14.89
CA ALA A 623 6.06 -13.83 -14.24
C ALA A 623 6.79 -15.01 -13.56
N THR A 624 8.09 -15.13 -13.81
CA THR A 624 8.97 -15.99 -13.01
C THR A 624 9.16 -15.31 -11.65
N SER A 625 8.40 -15.78 -10.66
CA SER A 625 8.17 -15.12 -9.37
C SER A 625 9.43 -14.96 -8.51
N VAL A 626 9.67 -13.73 -8.05
CA VAL A 626 10.22 -13.47 -6.71
C VAL A 626 9.01 -13.40 -5.78
N LEU A 627 8.93 -14.27 -4.77
CA LEU A 627 7.77 -14.33 -3.87
C LEU A 627 7.89 -13.21 -2.82
N THR A 628 7.09 -12.15 -2.90
CA THR A 628 6.95 -11.17 -1.82
C THR A 628 6.26 -11.84 -0.62
N ARG A 629 6.82 -11.70 0.58
CA ARG A 629 6.31 -12.32 1.81
C ARG A 629 6.13 -11.32 2.94
N PHE A 630 5.07 -11.46 3.72
CA PHE A 630 4.79 -10.69 4.94
C PHE A 630 4.50 -11.64 6.10
N LEU A 631 4.71 -11.17 7.33
CA LEU A 631 4.58 -11.93 8.58
C LEU A 631 3.85 -11.14 9.67
#